data_AF-A0A1B1CJV6-F1
#
_entry.id   AF-A0A1B1CJV6-F1
#
_cell.length_a   1.000
_cell.length_b   1.000
_cell.length_c   1.000
_cell.angle_alpha   90.00
_cell.angle_beta   90.00
_cell.angle_gamma   90.00
#
_symmetry.space_group_name_H-M   'P 1'
#
loop_
_entity.id
_entity.type
_entity.pdbx_description
1 polymer ?
#
loop_
_entity_poly.entity_id
_entity_poly.type
_entity_poly.pdbx_seq_one_letter_code
_entity_poly.pdbx_strand_id
1 'polypeptide(L)'
;MTEFQDIRITELDADASGPAESGPLMNMVLNLSAEAPAYWRDAFTDAWKQPATAMRRQAVVDGSRLTSTCMAFELQGQIDQLNEVISATNEACRLGTEQAALRQDGELRDLKASLRYD
;
A
#
# COMPACT_ATOMS: atom_id res chain seq x y z
N MET A 1 -6.74 -3.08 -20.14
CA MET A 1 -6.24 -3.46 -18.80
C MET A 1 -5.34 -2.33 -18.36
N THR A 2 -5.66 -1.69 -17.24
CA THR A 2 -4.77 -0.66 -16.67
C THR A 2 -3.61 -1.39 -16.02
N GLU A 3 -2.39 -1.10 -16.43
CA GLU A 3 -1.21 -1.67 -15.79
C GLU A 3 -1.16 -1.25 -14.32
N PHE A 4 -0.77 -2.18 -13.44
CA PHE A 4 -0.62 -1.88 -12.02
C PHE A 4 0.47 -0.81 -11.85
N GLN A 5 0.16 0.27 -11.11
CA GLN A 5 1.10 1.34 -10.81
C GLN A 5 1.65 1.17 -9.40
N ASP A 6 2.98 1.10 -9.28
CA ASP A 6 3.64 1.05 -7.97
C ASP A 6 3.39 2.34 -7.18
N ILE A 7 2.94 2.17 -5.92
CA ILE A 7 2.82 3.24 -4.94
C ILE A 7 4.21 3.52 -4.33
N ARG A 8 4.58 4.78 -4.15
CA ARG A 8 5.86 5.22 -3.56
C ARG A 8 5.63 6.48 -2.74
N ILE A 9 6.40 6.66 -1.67
CA ILE A 9 6.48 7.95 -0.95
C ILE A 9 7.24 8.94 -1.83
N THR A 10 6.69 10.13 -2.05
CA THR A 10 7.32 11.18 -2.88
C THR A 10 7.95 12.27 -2.03
N GLU A 11 7.24 12.75 -1.01
CA GLU A 11 7.69 13.86 -0.16
C GLU A 11 6.92 13.90 1.16
N LEU A 12 7.45 14.69 2.11
CA LEU A 12 6.74 15.08 3.32
C LEU A 12 5.88 16.32 3.04
N ASP A 13 4.59 16.23 3.32
CA ASP A 13 3.65 17.36 3.32
C ASP A 13 3.75 18.05 4.69
N ALA A 14 4.65 19.02 4.80
CA ALA A 14 4.92 19.74 6.05
C ALA A 14 3.70 20.57 6.51
N ASP A 15 2.88 21.05 5.58
CA ASP A 15 1.69 21.86 5.88
C ASP A 15 0.55 21.01 6.43
N ALA A 16 0.42 19.76 5.96
CA ALA A 16 -0.54 18.78 6.50
C ALA A 16 -0.03 18.06 7.75
N SER A 17 1.28 18.12 8.03
CA SER A 17 1.89 17.50 9.20
C SER A 17 1.70 18.36 10.45
N GLY A 18 1.58 17.72 11.61
CA GLY A 18 1.36 18.47 12.85
C GLY A 18 1.33 17.61 14.11
N PRO A 19 1.07 18.23 15.27
CA PRO A 19 0.93 17.51 16.52
C PRO A 19 -0.14 16.42 16.43
N ALA A 20 0.15 15.24 16.96
CA ALA A 20 -0.87 14.23 17.19
C ALA A 20 -1.81 14.67 18.33
N GLU A 21 -2.98 14.04 18.44
CA GLU A 21 -3.99 14.37 19.45
C GLU A 21 -3.50 14.21 20.90
N SER A 22 -2.43 13.43 21.11
CA SER A 22 -1.89 13.17 22.44
C SER A 22 -0.38 12.97 22.44
N GLY A 23 0.27 13.55 23.45
CA GLY A 23 1.68 13.36 23.76
C GLY A 23 2.65 14.12 22.83
N PRO A 24 3.94 13.75 22.85
CA PRO A 24 5.00 14.43 22.08
C PRO A 24 5.08 13.98 20.61
N LEU A 25 4.11 13.19 20.13
CA LEU A 25 4.12 12.62 18.79
C LEU A 25 3.56 13.61 17.76
N MET A 26 3.95 13.41 16.52
CA MET A 26 3.46 14.17 15.37
C MET A 26 2.83 13.21 14.36
N ASN A 27 1.75 13.66 13.73
CA ASN A 27 1.23 13.06 12.52
C ASN A 27 2.05 13.60 11.35
N MET A 28 2.94 12.77 10.84
CA MET A 28 3.78 13.06 9.68
C MET A 28 3.07 12.59 8.42
N VAL A 29 2.64 13.52 7.59
CA VAL A 29 1.88 13.25 6.37
C VAL A 29 2.83 13.16 5.19
N LEU A 30 2.89 11.99 4.58
CA LEU A 30 3.72 11.70 3.42
C LEU A 30 2.83 11.59 2.17
N ASN A 31 3.20 12.31 1.11
CA ASN A 31 2.55 12.21 -0.19
C ASN A 31 2.97 10.92 -0.90
N LEU A 32 2.02 10.31 -1.60
CA LEU A 32 2.23 9.11 -2.42
C LEU A 32 2.20 9.46 -3.91
N SER A 33 2.91 8.65 -4.71
CA SER A 33 3.01 8.79 -6.17
C SER A 33 1.68 8.66 -6.91
N ALA A 34 0.68 8.02 -6.30
CA ALA A 34 -0.66 7.84 -6.83
C ALA A 34 -1.64 7.58 -5.68
N GLU A 35 -2.94 7.64 -5.99
CA GLU A 35 -3.98 7.20 -5.07
C GLU A 35 -3.91 5.68 -4.85
N ALA A 36 -3.78 5.25 -3.59
CA ALA A 36 -3.70 3.85 -3.23
C ALA A 36 -5.09 3.18 -3.32
N PRO A 37 -5.28 2.19 -4.23
CA PRO A 37 -6.54 1.46 -4.34
C PRO A 37 -6.92 0.75 -3.03
N ALA A 38 -8.21 0.52 -2.80
CA ALA A 38 -8.69 -0.11 -1.56
C ALA A 38 -8.00 -1.46 -1.25
N TYR A 39 -7.90 -2.34 -2.24
CA TYR A 39 -7.23 -3.65 -2.08
C TYR A 39 -5.75 -3.51 -1.68
N TRP A 40 -5.07 -2.47 -2.17
CA TRP A 40 -3.68 -2.20 -1.84
C TRP A 40 -3.56 -1.67 -0.41
N ARG A 41 -4.48 -0.78 0.00
CA ARG A 41 -4.52 -0.23 1.36
C ARG A 41 -4.78 -1.30 2.41
N ASP A 42 -5.66 -2.25 2.11
CA ASP A 42 -5.93 -3.40 2.96
C ASP A 42 -4.68 -4.28 3.10
N ALA A 43 -4.04 -4.62 1.97
CA ALA A 43 -2.80 -5.39 1.95
C ALA A 43 -1.65 -4.71 2.71
N PHE A 44 -1.48 -3.38 2.52
CA PHE A 44 -0.51 -2.58 3.27
C PHE A 44 -0.81 -2.61 4.76
N THR A 45 -2.08 -2.41 5.15
CA THR A 45 -2.49 -2.37 6.55
C THR A 45 -2.20 -3.70 7.25
N ASP A 46 -2.47 -4.81 6.57
CA ASP A 46 -2.17 -6.15 7.09
C ASP A 46 -0.66 -6.37 7.20
N ALA A 47 0.11 -6.02 6.16
CA ALA A 47 1.56 -6.14 6.15
C ALA A 47 2.24 -5.26 7.22
N TRP A 48 1.71 -4.06 7.47
CA TRP A 48 2.23 -3.13 8.47
C TRP A 48 2.00 -3.64 9.90
N LYS A 49 0.83 -4.25 10.16
CA LYS A 49 0.45 -4.83 11.46
C LYS A 49 1.20 -6.12 11.81
N GLN A 50 1.80 -6.80 10.82
CA GLN A 50 2.55 -8.03 11.09
C GLN A 50 3.70 -7.77 12.09
N PRO A 51 4.01 -8.72 12.98
CA PRO A 51 5.08 -8.57 13.94
C PRO A 51 6.41 -8.31 13.21
N ALA A 52 6.91 -7.09 13.32
CA ALA A 52 8.24 -6.74 12.84
C ALA A 52 9.27 -6.96 13.94
N THR A 53 10.51 -7.23 13.54
CA THR A 53 11.67 -7.26 14.44
C THR A 53 11.95 -5.91 15.09
N ALA A 54 11.44 -4.81 14.52
CA ALA A 54 11.51 -3.45 15.03
C ALA A 54 10.13 -2.93 15.45
N MET A 55 10.09 -2.05 16.45
CA MET A 55 8.85 -1.44 16.93
C MET A 55 8.34 -0.41 15.89
N ARG A 56 7.40 -0.83 15.05
CA ARG A 56 6.73 0.04 14.07
C ARG A 56 5.85 1.07 14.77
N ARG A 57 5.86 2.31 14.27
CA ARG A 57 4.89 3.33 14.68
C ARG A 57 3.57 3.10 13.96
N GLN A 58 2.52 3.76 14.44
CA GLN A 58 1.24 3.74 13.74
C GLN A 58 1.42 4.38 12.36
N ALA A 59 0.92 3.71 11.33
CA ALA A 59 0.86 4.24 9.98
C ALA A 59 -0.50 3.92 9.34
N VAL A 60 -1.07 4.87 8.61
CA VAL A 60 -2.36 4.74 7.93
C VAL A 60 -2.25 5.33 6.53
N VAL A 61 -2.77 4.62 5.53
CA VAL A 61 -2.85 5.11 4.15
C VAL A 61 -4.30 5.49 3.83
N ASP A 62 -4.48 6.72 3.35
CA ASP A 62 -5.76 7.23 2.88
C ASP A 62 -5.58 7.99 1.57
N GLY A 63 -6.24 7.51 0.51
CA GLY A 63 -6.05 8.01 -0.85
C GLY A 63 -4.58 8.06 -1.28
N SER A 64 -4.09 9.26 -1.59
CA SER A 64 -2.70 9.53 -1.98
C SER A 64 -1.80 9.98 -0.81
N ARG A 65 -2.21 9.74 0.44
CA ARG A 65 -1.47 10.15 1.63
C ARG A 65 -1.20 8.98 2.55
N LEU A 66 -0.03 8.99 3.19
CA LEU A 66 0.35 8.08 4.25
C LEU A 66 0.68 8.90 5.50
N THR A 67 -0.06 8.68 6.58
CA THR A 67 0.22 9.34 7.86
C THR A 67 0.97 8.39 8.78
N SER A 68 2.13 8.80 9.28
CA SER A 68 2.90 8.08 10.31
C SER A 68 2.91 8.89 11.60
N THR A 69 2.53 8.27 12.71
CA THR A 69 2.50 8.94 14.03
C THR A 69 3.80 8.66 14.79
N CYS A 70 4.78 9.55 14.67
CA CYS A 70 6.13 9.37 15.21
C CYS A 70 6.74 10.68 15.73
N MET A 71 7.88 10.60 16.42
CA MET A 71 8.70 11.79 16.70
C MET A 71 9.46 12.22 15.44
N ALA A 72 9.79 13.51 15.33
CA ALA A 72 10.47 14.04 14.15
C ALA A 72 11.82 13.36 13.84
N PHE A 73 12.60 13.04 14.87
CA PHE A 73 13.89 12.35 14.68
C PHE A 73 13.73 10.87 14.27
N GLU A 74 12.55 10.28 14.44
CA GLU A 74 12.26 8.89 14.05
C GLU A 74 11.84 8.80 12.58
N LEU A 75 11.44 9.92 11.96
CA LEU A 75 10.74 9.93 10.69
C LEU A 75 11.53 9.23 9.58
N GLN A 76 12.84 9.47 9.45
CA GLN A 76 13.64 8.82 8.42
C GLN A 76 13.64 7.29 8.58
N GLY A 77 13.84 6.79 9.80
CA GLY A 77 13.78 5.35 10.06
C GLY A 77 12.39 4.75 9.86
N GLN A 78 11.32 5.53 10.09
CA GLN A 78 9.96 5.12 9.72
C GLN A 78 9.78 5.07 8.20
N ILE A 79 10.28 6.06 7.45
CA ILE A 79 10.24 6.09 5.99
C ILE A 79 10.94 4.86 5.40
N ASP A 80 12.08 4.46 5.95
CA ASP A 80 12.82 3.28 5.47
C ASP A 80 11.97 2.00 5.62
N GLN A 81 11.37 1.79 6.79
CA GLN A 81 10.47 0.66 7.04
C GLN A 81 9.20 0.72 6.18
N LEU A 82 8.63 1.91 6.00
CA LEU A 82 7.46 2.12 5.15
C LEU A 82 7.77 1.77 3.70
N ASN A 83 8.93 2.17 3.17
CA ASN A 83 9.34 1.84 1.82
C ASN A 83 9.52 0.33 1.60
N GLU A 84 10.04 -0.40 2.59
CA GLU A 84 10.12 -1.86 2.53
C GLU A 84 8.71 -2.49 2.43
N VAL A 85 7.79 -2.08 3.29
CA VAL A 85 6.41 -2.61 3.30
C VAL A 85 5.64 -2.21 2.05
N ILE A 86 5.80 -0.96 1.58
CA ILE A 86 5.23 -0.48 0.32
C ILE A 86 5.73 -1.35 -0.85
N SER A 87 7.03 -1.62 -0.90
CA SER A 87 7.63 -2.44 -1.98
C SER A 87 7.08 -3.86 -1.98
N ALA A 88 6.99 -4.49 -0.80
CA ALA A 88 6.40 -5.82 -0.65
C ALA A 88 4.90 -5.83 -1.01
N THR A 89 4.16 -4.79 -0.64
CA THR A 89 2.74 -4.65 -0.95
C THR A 89 2.51 -4.49 -2.46
N ASN A 90 3.32 -3.66 -3.12
CA ASN A 90 3.30 -3.51 -4.58
C ASN A 90 3.54 -4.85 -5.28
N GLU A 91 4.55 -5.59 -4.85
CA GLU A 91 4.87 -6.90 -5.42
C GLU A 91 3.70 -7.90 -5.24
N ALA A 92 3.15 -8.01 -4.03
CA ALA A 92 2.02 -8.90 -3.76
C ALA A 92 0.79 -8.55 -4.61
N CYS A 93 0.49 -7.26 -4.76
CA CYS A 93 -0.64 -6.80 -5.56
C CYS A 93 -0.46 -7.04 -7.07
N ARG A 94 0.76 -6.81 -7.57
CA ARG A 94 1.12 -7.10 -8.97
C ARG A 94 0.95 -8.60 -9.27
N LEU A 95 1.53 -9.46 -8.44
CA LEU A 95 1.41 -10.91 -8.57
C LEU A 95 -0.05 -11.39 -8.49
N GLY A 96 -0.85 -10.81 -7.58
CA GLY A 96 -2.27 -11.13 -7.45
C GLY A 96 -3.07 -10.76 -8.70
N THR A 97 -2.78 -9.61 -9.31
CA THR A 97 -3.43 -9.14 -10.54
C THR A 97 -3.09 -10.04 -11.73
N GLU A 98 -1.82 -10.43 -11.87
CA GLU A 98 -1.37 -11.36 -12.91
C GLU A 98 -2.03 -12.74 -12.76
N GLN A 99 -2.10 -13.28 -11.53
CA GLN A 99 -2.77 -14.56 -11.27
C GLN A 99 -4.27 -14.52 -11.55
N ALA A 100 -4.96 -13.43 -11.17
CA ALA A 100 -6.38 -13.27 -11.44
C ALA A 100 -6.66 -13.22 -12.95
N ALA A 101 -5.81 -12.53 -13.72
CA ALA A 101 -5.92 -12.46 -15.17
C ALA A 101 -5.72 -13.84 -15.83
N LEU A 102 -4.73 -14.62 -15.38
CA LEU A 102 -4.50 -15.99 -15.88
C LEU A 102 -5.67 -16.93 -15.58
N ARG A 103 -6.27 -16.82 -14.39
CA ARG A 103 -7.47 -17.62 -14.03
C ARG A 103 -8.66 -17.28 -14.92
N GLN A 104 -8.94 -15.98 -15.10
CA GLN A 104 -10.02 -15.54 -15.99
C GLN A 104 -9.82 -16.02 -17.43
N ASP A 105 -8.61 -15.96 -17.96
CA ASP A 105 -8.32 -16.43 -19.33
C ASP A 105 -8.54 -17.95 -19.46
N GLY A 106 -8.13 -18.73 -18.44
CA GLY A 106 -8.40 -20.16 -18.36
C GLY A 106 -9.89 -20.48 -18.31
N GLU A 107 -10.65 -19.82 -17.43
CA GLU A 107 -12.09 -19.98 -17.29
C GLU A 107 -12.84 -19.62 -18.58
N LEU A 108 -12.45 -18.52 -19.23
CA LEU A 108 -13.02 -18.09 -20.50
C LEU A 108 -12.74 -19.11 -21.62
N ARG A 109 -11.51 -19.64 -21.66
CA ARG A 109 -11.11 -20.67 -22.63
C ARG A 109 -11.91 -21.95 -22.45
N ASP A 110 -12.07 -22.41 -21.21
CA ASP A 110 -12.84 -23.62 -20.90
C ASP A 110 -14.33 -23.43 -21.20
N LEU A 111 -14.89 -22.27 -20.84
CA LEU A 111 -16.27 -21.92 -21.19
C LEU A 111 -16.46 -21.96 -22.71
N LYS A 112 -15.59 -21.29 -23.46
CA LYS A 112 -15.65 -21.26 -24.93
C LYS A 112 -15.57 -22.67 -25.53
N ALA A 113 -14.78 -23.57 -24.96
CA ALA A 113 -14.67 -24.95 -25.41
C ALA A 113 -15.92 -25.79 -25.11
N SER A 114 -16.65 -25.46 -24.04
CA SER A 114 -17.87 -26.17 -23.62
C SER A 114 -19.15 -25.73 -24.36
N LEU A 115 -19.16 -24.51 -24.93
CA LEU A 115 -20.29 -23.99 -25.68
C LEU A 115 -20.44 -24.70 -27.04
N ARG A 116 -21.63 -25.25 -27.29
CA ARG A 116 -22.04 -25.73 -28.61
C ARG A 116 -22.97 -24.71 -29.25
N TYR A 117 -22.77 -24.46 -30.53
CA TYR A 117 -23.60 -23.57 -31.33
C TYR A 117 -24.34 -24.46 -32.34
N ASP A 118 -25.64 -24.67 -32.11
CA ASP A 118 -26.56 -25.31 -33.06
C ASP A 118 -26.93 -24.36 -34.21
#